data_AF-A0A975YEA0-F1
#
_entry.id   AF-A0A975YEA0-F1
#
_cell.length_a   1.000
_cell.length_b   1.000
_cell.length_c   1.000
_cell.angle_alpha   90.00
_cell.angle_beta   90.00
_cell.angle_gamma   90.00
#
_symmetry.space_group_name_H-M   'P 1'
#
loop_
_entity.id
_entity.type
_entity.pdbx_description
1 polymer ?
#
loop_
_entity_poly.entity_id
_entity_poly.type
_entity_poly.pdbx_seq_one_letter_code
_entity_poly.pdbx_strand_id
1 'polypeptide(L)'
;MARLDITETRITTDGFAASYVHTQVCNGVIIATQSGDRRIDHAARGALEDLYPDRGNTMFNVDPLGKVGGSTDWTTQQVPAACFPQHPGRAKPCSAASSEQSQPEPPMSYRITGLSHALFAPLFGKSDAELAMLGVERVIADAPSCYPDRITMRDADAGETLLLLNHQHQPANSPYQSSHAIYVIEGATDTYDAVDEIPPVMAHRLLSLRGFNTADKIEDGRVVPGAEADATIRDMLRNNKIRYIHAHNAGHGCYSGLITRA
;
A
#
# COMPACT_ATOMS: atom_id res chain seq x y z
N MET A 1 -40.82 34.16 11.71
CA MET A 1 -39.65 33.66 12.46
C MET A 1 -39.69 32.14 12.45
N ALA A 2 -38.94 31.51 11.56
CA ALA A 2 -38.64 30.09 11.62
C ALA A 2 -37.19 29.97 12.12
N ARG A 3 -36.98 29.26 13.23
CA ARG A 3 -35.64 28.92 13.72
C ARG A 3 -35.00 28.02 12.67
N LEU A 4 -33.93 28.50 12.03
CA LEU A 4 -33.01 27.64 11.30
C LEU A 4 -32.33 26.74 12.34
N ASP A 5 -32.55 25.43 12.24
CA ASP A 5 -31.81 24.44 12.99
C ASP A 5 -30.43 24.27 12.34
N ILE A 6 -29.36 24.34 13.15
CA ILE A 6 -27.96 24.43 12.71
C ILE A 6 -27.16 23.23 13.24
N THR A 7 -27.64 22.01 13.00
CA THR A 7 -27.05 20.80 13.61
C THR A 7 -26.75 19.64 12.67
N GLU A 8 -26.84 19.79 11.33
CA GLU A 8 -26.48 18.70 10.41
C GLU A 8 -24.98 18.66 10.06
N THR A 9 -24.14 18.26 11.02
CA THR A 9 -22.87 17.60 10.70
C THR A 9 -23.16 16.27 10.02
N ARG A 10 -22.44 15.92 8.94
CA ARG A 10 -22.66 14.70 8.15
C ARG A 10 -22.40 13.39 8.91
N ILE A 11 -21.80 13.46 10.11
CA ILE A 11 -21.52 12.35 11.02
C ILE A 11 -21.95 12.73 12.44
N THR A 12 -22.70 11.84 13.10
CA THR A 12 -23.28 12.04 14.44
C THR A 12 -22.85 10.98 15.46
N THR A 13 -21.81 10.19 15.17
CA THR A 13 -21.33 9.12 16.05
C THR A 13 -20.60 9.66 17.28
N ASP A 14 -20.78 9.03 18.44
CA ASP A 14 -20.26 9.47 19.76
C ASP A 14 -18.73 9.65 19.85
N GLY A 15 -17.95 9.18 18.87
CA GLY A 15 -16.50 9.36 18.77
C GLY A 15 -16.03 10.46 17.82
N PHE A 16 -16.93 11.22 17.18
CA PHE A 16 -16.57 12.21 16.16
C PHE A 16 -16.29 13.58 16.77
N ALA A 17 -15.02 13.96 16.86
CA ALA A 17 -14.60 15.33 17.17
C ALA A 17 -14.18 16.06 15.88
N ALA A 18 -15.14 16.65 15.16
CA ALA A 18 -14.79 17.58 14.09
C ALA A 18 -14.08 18.80 14.69
N SER A 19 -12.76 18.85 14.51
CA SER A 19 -11.95 20.00 14.87
C SER A 19 -11.35 20.62 13.62
N TYR A 20 -11.58 21.92 13.45
CA TYR A 20 -10.94 22.75 12.44
C TYR A 20 -9.52 23.17 12.86
N VAL A 21 -9.03 22.70 14.01
CA VAL A 21 -7.64 22.87 14.44
C VAL A 21 -6.71 21.87 13.73
N HIS A 22 -7.28 20.75 13.25
CA HIS A 22 -6.58 19.68 12.53
C HIS A 22 -6.25 20.07 11.08
N THR A 23 -5.48 21.15 10.93
CA THR A 23 -5.07 21.75 9.66
C THR A 23 -3.59 21.57 9.44
N GLN A 24 -3.21 21.37 8.19
CA GLN A 24 -1.83 21.17 7.80
C GLN A 24 -1.34 22.37 7.00
N VAL A 25 -0.37 23.09 7.56
CA VAL A 25 0.26 24.25 6.90
C VAL A 25 1.43 23.76 6.06
N CYS A 26 1.21 23.61 4.76
CA CYS A 26 2.19 23.19 3.77
C CYS A 26 2.83 24.42 3.09
N ASN A 27 3.93 24.21 2.36
CA ASN A 27 4.55 25.27 1.56
C ASN A 27 3.56 25.86 0.54
N GLY A 28 3.17 27.12 0.75
CA GLY A 28 2.26 27.86 -0.13
C GLY A 28 0.78 27.49 -0.04
N VAL A 29 0.38 26.51 0.78
CA VAL A 29 -1.02 26.08 0.89
C VAL A 29 -1.35 25.57 2.29
N ILE A 30 -2.59 25.73 2.72
CA ILE A 30 -3.18 25.11 3.90
C ILE A 30 -4.15 24.05 3.45
N ILE A 31 -4.01 22.87 4.03
CA ILE A 31 -4.94 21.76 3.87
C ILE A 31 -5.76 21.67 5.14
N ALA A 32 -7.07 21.91 5.04
CA ALA A 32 -7.96 21.99 6.18
C ALA A 32 -9.13 21.02 6.10
N THR A 33 -9.69 20.73 7.27
CA THR A 33 -10.84 19.84 7.47
C THR A 33 -12.12 20.49 6.94
N GLN A 34 -12.92 19.75 6.17
CA GLN A 34 -14.28 20.13 5.80
C GLN A 34 -15.29 19.14 6.43
N SER A 35 -16.10 19.60 7.39
CA SER A 35 -17.07 18.73 8.08
C SER A 35 -18.43 18.68 7.37
N GLY A 36 -18.68 19.62 6.44
CA GLY A 36 -19.92 19.70 5.67
C GLY A 36 -20.97 20.65 6.21
N ASP A 37 -20.75 21.21 7.40
CA ASP A 37 -21.52 22.38 7.84
C ASP A 37 -21.03 23.60 7.05
N ARG A 38 -21.79 23.99 6.02
CA ARG A 38 -21.41 25.08 5.12
C ARG A 38 -21.08 26.39 5.82
N ARG A 39 -21.75 26.69 6.94
CA ARG A 39 -21.55 27.95 7.66
C ARG A 39 -20.24 27.90 8.45
N ILE A 40 -19.99 26.78 9.12
CA ILE A 40 -18.77 26.61 9.91
C ILE A 40 -17.55 26.37 9.00
N ASP A 41 -17.68 25.62 7.92
CA ASP A 41 -16.66 25.46 6.88
C ASP A 41 -16.26 26.84 6.31
N HIS A 42 -17.23 27.71 6.02
CA HIS A 42 -16.97 29.06 5.52
C HIS A 42 -16.26 29.93 6.57
N ALA A 43 -16.70 29.89 7.83
CA ALA A 43 -16.08 30.64 8.91
C ALA A 43 -14.62 30.18 9.17
N ALA A 44 -14.38 28.87 9.16
CA ALA A 44 -13.05 28.30 9.32
C ALA A 44 -12.13 28.66 8.16
N ARG A 45 -12.66 28.67 6.92
CA ARG A 45 -11.91 29.12 5.74
C ARG A 45 -11.42 30.56 5.90
N GLY A 46 -12.33 31.48 6.23
CA GLY A 46 -12.00 32.90 6.40
C GLY A 46 -10.94 33.11 7.49
N ALA A 47 -11.10 32.45 8.64
CA ALA A 47 -10.11 32.54 9.72
C ALA A 47 -8.71 32.03 9.30
N LEU A 48 -8.63 30.96 8.51
CA LEU A 48 -7.36 30.42 8.01
C LEU A 48 -6.73 31.33 6.94
N GLU A 49 -7.54 31.94 6.08
CA GLU A 49 -7.08 32.92 5.09
C GLU A 49 -6.54 34.18 5.78
N ASP A 50 -7.19 34.64 6.84
CA ASP A 50 -6.71 35.78 7.66
C ASP A 50 -5.39 35.46 8.39
N LEU A 51 -5.24 34.24 8.93
CA LEU A 51 -4.04 33.81 9.66
C LEU A 51 -2.84 33.57 8.74
N TYR A 52 -3.08 33.22 7.48
CA TYR A 52 -2.03 32.84 6.53
C TYR A 52 -2.30 33.44 5.14
N PRO A 53 -2.25 34.78 5.01
CA PRO A 53 -2.70 35.49 3.81
C PRO A 53 -1.88 35.16 2.54
N ASP A 54 -0.63 34.70 2.71
CA ASP A 54 0.27 34.36 1.60
C ASP A 54 0.14 32.88 1.13
N ARG A 55 -0.86 32.14 1.63
CA ARG A 55 -1.05 30.72 1.30
C ARG A 55 -2.44 30.48 0.73
N GLY A 56 -2.53 29.59 -0.25
CA GLY A 56 -3.83 29.09 -0.70
C GLY A 56 -4.52 28.29 0.40
N ASN A 57 -5.84 28.24 0.42
CA ASN A 57 -6.61 27.42 1.37
C ASN A 57 -7.41 26.36 0.61
N THR A 58 -7.21 25.08 0.93
CA THR A 58 -7.96 23.97 0.37
C THR A 58 -8.54 23.12 1.49
N MET A 59 -9.87 22.95 1.48
CA MET A 59 -10.58 22.15 2.47
C MET A 59 -11.09 20.85 1.84
N PHE A 60 -10.96 19.72 2.52
CA PHE A 60 -11.37 18.40 2.01
C PHE A 60 -12.37 17.71 2.92
N ASN A 61 -13.26 16.92 2.30
CA ASN A 61 -14.20 16.08 3.04
C ASN A 61 -13.44 15.03 3.87
N VAL A 62 -13.51 15.15 5.19
CA VAL A 62 -12.83 14.23 6.14
C VAL A 62 -13.74 13.14 6.69
N ASP A 63 -14.99 13.05 6.24
CA ASP A 63 -15.95 12.05 6.74
C ASP A 63 -15.38 10.61 6.74
N PRO A 64 -14.62 10.15 5.72
CA PRO A 64 -14.01 8.83 5.74
C PRO A 64 -12.93 8.66 6.83
N LEU A 65 -12.20 9.73 7.14
CA LEU A 65 -11.17 9.74 8.20
C LEU A 65 -11.80 9.78 9.59
N GLY A 66 -12.85 10.59 9.76
CA GLY A 66 -13.58 10.68 11.02
C GLY A 66 -14.21 9.36 11.46
N LYS A 67 -14.68 8.54 10.50
CA LYS A 67 -15.24 7.20 10.77
C LYS A 67 -14.26 6.22 11.42
N VAL A 68 -12.96 6.43 11.25
CA VAL A 68 -11.90 5.61 11.84
C VAL A 68 -11.17 6.33 12.98
N GLY A 69 -11.70 7.46 13.46
CA GLY A 69 -11.13 8.27 14.55
C GLY A 69 -9.94 9.14 14.15
N GLY A 70 -9.69 9.34 12.85
CA GLY A 70 -8.55 10.10 12.34
C GLY A 70 -8.90 11.50 11.83
N SER A 71 -7.88 12.32 11.62
CA SER A 71 -7.96 13.64 10.99
C SER A 71 -6.78 13.93 10.06
N THR A 72 -6.86 15.02 9.30
CA THR A 72 -5.89 15.40 8.25
C THR A 72 -4.43 15.44 8.74
N ASP A 73 -4.19 15.98 9.93
CA ASP A 73 -2.89 16.06 10.59
C ASP A 73 -2.39 14.70 11.12
N TRP A 74 -3.26 13.78 11.51
CA TRP A 74 -2.87 12.45 12.01
C TRP A 74 -2.44 11.50 10.88
N THR A 75 -2.82 11.81 9.65
CA THR A 75 -2.49 11.01 8.45
C THR A 75 -1.31 11.57 7.66
N THR A 76 -0.70 12.67 8.13
CA THR A 76 0.38 13.33 7.42
C THR A 76 1.57 13.61 8.34
N GLN A 77 2.78 13.52 7.79
CA GLN A 77 4.00 13.91 8.50
C GLN A 77 4.79 14.87 7.62
N GLN A 78 5.05 16.08 8.11
CA GLN A 78 5.94 17.00 7.39
C GLN A 78 7.39 16.58 7.55
N VAL A 79 8.13 16.69 6.47
CA VAL A 79 9.59 16.58 6.47
C VAL A 79 10.15 17.92 6.00
N PRO A 80 10.89 18.66 6.83
CA PRO A 80 11.50 19.92 6.43
C PRO A 80 12.37 19.74 5.18
N ALA A 81 12.40 20.75 4.31
CA ALA A 81 13.21 20.70 3.08
C ALA A 81 14.70 20.39 3.36
N ALA A 82 15.21 20.84 4.52
CA ALA A 82 16.58 20.59 4.96
C ALA A 82 16.87 19.12 5.34
N CYS A 83 15.83 18.30 5.58
CA CYS A 83 15.96 16.88 5.86
C CYS A 83 16.06 16.03 4.58
N PHE A 84 15.89 16.64 3.40
CA PHE A 84 16.19 15.99 2.13
C PHE A 84 17.68 16.18 1.80
N PRO A 85 18.41 15.12 1.41
CA PRO A 85 19.77 15.28 0.91
C PRO A 85 19.76 16.23 -0.28
N GLN A 86 20.65 17.23 -0.27
CA GLN A 86 20.77 18.23 -1.34
C GLN A 86 21.24 17.54 -2.63
N HIS A 87 20.30 17.07 -3.45
CA HIS A 87 20.61 16.66 -4.81
C HIS A 87 20.83 17.91 -5.68
N PRO A 88 22.00 18.05 -6.34
CA PRO A 88 22.24 19.14 -7.28
C PRO A 88 21.43 18.86 -8.56
N GLY A 89 20.20 19.34 -8.61
CA GLY A 89 19.36 19.17 -9.79
C GLY A 89 17.88 19.26 -9.51
N ARG A 90 17.39 20.42 -9.06
CA ARG A 90 15.96 20.70 -9.16
C ARG A 90 15.67 21.05 -10.62
N ALA A 91 15.04 20.13 -11.34
CA ALA A 91 14.56 20.37 -12.70
C ALA A 91 13.64 21.61 -12.72
N LYS A 92 13.82 22.47 -13.73
CA LYS A 92 12.94 23.60 -14.02
C LYS A 92 11.51 23.12 -14.27
N PRO A 93 10.48 23.94 -13.99
CA PRO A 93 9.11 23.59 -14.36
C PRO A 93 9.03 23.41 -15.88
N CYS A 94 8.46 22.29 -16.30
CA CYS A 94 8.28 21.94 -17.71
C CYS A 94 7.37 22.98 -18.36
N SER A 95 7.85 23.71 -19.37
CA SER A 95 6.98 24.48 -20.25
C SER A 95 6.17 23.51 -21.09
N ALA A 96 4.87 23.79 -21.26
CA ALA A 96 3.97 22.99 -22.08
C ALA A 96 4.57 22.73 -23.47
N ALA A 97 5.00 21.50 -23.71
CA ALA A 97 5.46 21.03 -25.01
C ALA A 97 4.27 20.41 -25.75
N SER A 98 4.16 20.82 -27.00
CA SER A 98 3.12 20.46 -27.96
C SER A 98 3.00 18.95 -28.17
N SER A 99 1.77 18.50 -28.38
CA SER A 99 1.39 17.10 -28.58
C SER A 99 1.86 16.58 -29.94
N GLU A 100 2.98 15.87 -29.95
CA GLU A 100 3.29 14.88 -30.98
C GLU A 100 2.89 13.50 -30.44
N GLN A 101 1.92 12.88 -31.11
CA GLN A 101 1.45 11.52 -30.80
C GLN A 101 2.52 10.52 -31.21
N SER A 102 3.41 10.19 -30.29
CA SER A 102 4.30 9.03 -30.39
C SER A 102 3.45 7.76 -30.29
N GLN A 103 3.66 6.83 -31.23
CA GLN A 103 3.13 5.47 -31.16
C GLN A 103 3.46 4.85 -29.78
N PRO A 104 2.53 4.13 -29.13
CA PRO A 104 2.81 3.57 -27.81
C PRO A 104 3.94 2.56 -27.91
N GLU A 105 5.04 2.83 -27.20
CA GLU A 105 6.07 1.85 -26.88
C GLU A 105 5.40 0.54 -26.43
N PRO A 106 5.89 -0.64 -26.87
CA PRO A 106 5.30 -1.91 -26.45
C PRO A 106 5.27 -1.96 -24.92
N PRO A 107 4.14 -2.40 -24.31
CA PRO A 107 4.00 -2.38 -22.87
C PRO A 107 5.10 -3.23 -22.24
N MET A 108 5.78 -2.69 -21.21
CA MET A 108 6.80 -3.40 -20.46
C MET A 108 6.19 -4.67 -19.86
N SER A 109 6.65 -5.85 -20.29
CA SER A 109 6.22 -7.13 -19.72
C SER A 109 6.85 -7.38 -18.35
N TYR A 110 6.09 -8.03 -17.47
CA TYR A 110 6.57 -8.43 -16.15
C TYR A 110 6.29 -9.90 -15.89
N ARG A 111 7.08 -10.50 -15.00
CA ARG A 111 6.90 -11.86 -14.50
C ARG A 111 6.63 -11.84 -13.01
N ILE A 112 5.63 -12.60 -12.56
CA ILE A 112 5.34 -12.83 -11.14
C ILE A 112 5.67 -14.28 -10.80
N THR A 113 6.44 -14.47 -9.73
CA THR A 113 6.84 -15.81 -9.27
C THR A 113 6.48 -16.03 -7.80
N GLY A 114 5.94 -17.20 -7.52
CA GLY A 114 5.79 -17.74 -6.16
C GLY A 114 7.13 -18.16 -5.55
N LEU A 115 7.09 -18.57 -4.29
CA LEU A 115 8.25 -19.12 -3.62
C LEU A 115 8.51 -20.57 -4.08
N SER A 116 9.79 -20.92 -4.19
CA SER A 116 10.19 -22.29 -4.53
C SER A 116 9.74 -23.26 -3.44
N HIS A 117 8.99 -24.30 -3.82
CA HIS A 117 8.54 -25.34 -2.90
C HIS A 117 9.70 -26.05 -2.18
N ALA A 118 10.90 -26.08 -2.79
CA ALA A 118 12.09 -26.70 -2.21
C ALA A 118 12.52 -26.06 -0.88
N LEU A 119 12.17 -24.79 -0.65
CA LEU A 119 12.42 -24.09 0.63
C LEU A 119 11.62 -24.68 1.79
N PHE A 120 10.46 -25.29 1.50
CA PHE A 120 9.49 -25.77 2.49
C PHE A 120 9.37 -27.29 2.52
N ALA A 121 9.88 -27.99 1.49
CA ALA A 121 9.90 -29.45 1.41
C ALA A 121 10.41 -30.14 2.70
N PRO A 122 11.44 -29.65 3.42
CA PRO A 122 11.87 -30.27 4.68
C PRO A 122 10.83 -30.22 5.81
N LEU A 123 9.86 -29.31 5.75
CA LEU A 123 8.81 -29.13 6.76
C LEU A 123 7.59 -30.03 6.50
N PHE A 124 7.35 -30.38 5.25
CA PHE A 124 6.17 -31.17 4.87
C PHE A 124 6.21 -32.58 5.50
N GLY A 125 5.08 -33.01 6.05
CA GLY A 125 4.92 -34.31 6.70
C GLY A 125 5.46 -34.39 8.13
N LYS A 126 6.06 -33.33 8.67
CA LYS A 126 6.47 -33.27 10.09
C LYS A 126 5.26 -33.33 11.02
N SER A 127 5.41 -33.95 12.18
CA SER A 127 4.39 -33.88 13.23
C SER A 127 4.20 -32.44 13.75
N ASP A 128 3.04 -32.14 14.33
CA ASP A 128 2.77 -30.81 14.93
C ASP A 128 3.81 -30.43 15.99
N ALA A 129 4.32 -31.42 16.75
CA ALA A 129 5.35 -31.20 17.76
C ALA A 129 6.70 -30.78 17.13
N GLU A 130 7.10 -31.42 16.03
CA GLU A 130 8.32 -31.05 15.30
C GLU A 130 8.19 -29.68 14.63
N LEU A 131 7.02 -29.36 14.09
CA LEU A 131 6.75 -28.04 13.51
C LEU A 131 6.79 -26.94 14.58
N ALA A 132 6.17 -27.16 15.73
CA ALA A 132 6.16 -26.21 16.83
C ALA A 132 7.59 -25.91 17.35
N MET A 133 8.45 -26.93 17.40
CA MET A 133 9.88 -26.74 17.73
C MET A 133 10.63 -25.85 16.73
N LEU A 134 10.12 -25.72 15.50
CA LEU A 134 10.67 -24.86 14.44
C LEU A 134 9.93 -23.51 14.36
N GLY A 135 8.98 -23.22 15.26
CA GLY A 135 8.15 -22.03 15.20
C GLY A 135 7.17 -22.01 14.02
N VAL A 136 6.76 -23.20 13.55
CA VAL A 136 5.80 -23.40 12.47
C VAL A 136 4.51 -23.96 13.05
N GLU A 137 3.38 -23.43 12.59
CA GLU A 137 2.05 -23.88 13.00
C GLU A 137 1.33 -24.53 11.81
N ARG A 138 0.78 -25.72 12.01
CA ARG A 138 -0.10 -26.33 11.02
C ARG A 138 -1.50 -25.74 11.17
N VAL A 139 -2.09 -25.32 10.05
CA VAL A 139 -3.40 -24.68 9.99
C VAL A 139 -4.24 -25.39 8.94
N ILE A 140 -5.50 -25.64 9.24
CA ILE A 140 -6.48 -26.14 8.27
C ILE A 140 -7.29 -24.92 7.80
N ALA A 141 -7.39 -24.72 6.48
CA ALA A 141 -8.21 -23.65 5.94
C ALA A 141 -9.69 -23.90 6.29
N ASP A 142 -10.31 -22.96 6.99
CA ASP A 142 -11.71 -23.04 7.41
C ASP A 142 -12.67 -22.20 6.55
N ALA A 143 -12.12 -21.28 5.75
CA ALA A 143 -12.86 -20.35 4.93
C ALA A 143 -12.10 -20.02 3.63
N PRO A 144 -12.81 -19.79 2.52
CA PRO A 144 -12.19 -19.39 1.26
C PRO A 144 -11.59 -17.98 1.37
N SER A 145 -10.57 -17.69 0.55
CA SER A 145 -9.95 -16.36 0.44
C SER A 145 -9.25 -15.83 1.71
N CYS A 146 -9.07 -16.65 2.74
CA CYS A 146 -8.41 -16.27 4.00
C CYS A 146 -6.93 -16.75 4.07
N TYR A 147 -6.56 -17.74 3.26
CA TYR A 147 -5.31 -18.49 3.40
C TYR A 147 -4.46 -18.40 2.12
N PRO A 148 -3.75 -17.28 1.93
CA PRO A 148 -2.97 -17.03 0.72
C PRO A 148 -1.71 -17.90 0.67
N ASP A 149 -1.65 -18.88 -0.23
CA ASP A 149 -0.46 -19.71 -0.45
C ASP A 149 0.63 -18.92 -1.18
N ARG A 150 1.88 -19.08 -0.74
CA ARG A 150 3.03 -18.36 -1.34
C ARG A 150 3.75 -19.17 -2.41
N ILE A 151 3.45 -20.46 -2.57
CA ILE A 151 4.08 -21.32 -3.59
C ILE A 151 3.29 -21.22 -4.89
N THR A 152 2.03 -21.63 -4.86
CA THR A 152 1.09 -21.69 -5.99
C THR A 152 0.36 -20.37 -6.25
N MET A 153 0.49 -19.40 -5.34
CA MET A 153 -0.13 -18.06 -5.43
C MET A 153 -1.64 -18.06 -5.68
N ARG A 154 -2.34 -19.04 -5.08
CA ARG A 154 -3.81 -19.04 -4.89
C ARG A 154 -4.15 -19.04 -3.41
N ASP A 155 -5.42 -18.85 -3.10
CA ASP A 155 -5.92 -19.17 -1.77
C ASP A 155 -6.11 -20.68 -1.61
N ALA A 156 -5.89 -21.18 -0.40
CA ALA A 156 -6.24 -22.54 -0.04
C ALA A 156 -7.77 -22.72 0.04
N ASP A 157 -8.23 -23.86 -0.43
CA ASP A 157 -9.61 -24.32 -0.31
C ASP A 157 -9.89 -24.83 1.11
N ALA A 158 -11.15 -24.78 1.52
CA ALA A 158 -11.55 -25.27 2.83
C ALA A 158 -11.19 -26.76 3.01
N GLY A 159 -10.53 -27.09 4.11
CA GLY A 159 -10.03 -28.43 4.41
C GLY A 159 -8.60 -28.71 3.94
N GLU A 160 -7.98 -27.83 3.13
CA GLU A 160 -6.55 -27.97 2.83
C GLU A 160 -5.68 -27.62 4.04
N THR A 161 -4.54 -28.32 4.14
CA THR A 161 -3.56 -28.11 5.20
C THR A 161 -2.49 -27.12 4.75
N LEU A 162 -2.21 -26.14 5.59
CA LEU A 162 -1.15 -25.15 5.41
C LEU A 162 -0.16 -25.18 6.57
N LEU A 163 1.03 -24.66 6.31
CA LEU A 163 2.01 -24.28 7.30
C LEU A 163 2.05 -22.75 7.41
N LEU A 164 1.82 -22.22 8.60
CA LEU A 164 2.07 -20.83 8.97
C LEU A 164 3.46 -20.73 9.56
N LEU A 165 4.33 -19.93 8.92
CA LEU A 165 5.71 -19.76 9.37
C LEU A 165 6.25 -18.35 9.07
N ASN A 166 7.33 -17.98 9.74
CA ASN A 166 8.08 -16.77 9.41
C ASN A 166 8.98 -17.01 8.18
N HIS A 167 8.92 -16.11 7.20
CA HIS A 167 9.78 -16.15 6.01
C HIS A 167 10.49 -14.83 5.79
N GLN A 168 11.81 -14.91 5.63
CA GLN A 168 12.67 -13.78 5.27
C GLN A 168 12.62 -13.53 3.76
N HIS A 169 11.63 -12.75 3.34
CA HIS A 169 11.39 -12.40 1.95
C HIS A 169 12.35 -11.32 1.43
N GLN A 170 12.99 -10.55 2.32
CA GLN A 170 14.06 -9.63 1.95
C GLN A 170 15.33 -9.94 2.77
N PRO A 171 16.21 -10.84 2.30
CA PRO A 171 17.42 -11.24 3.00
C PRO A 171 18.62 -10.31 2.77
N ALA A 172 18.52 -9.34 1.85
CA ALA A 172 19.63 -8.45 1.52
C ALA A 172 20.16 -7.71 2.75
N ASN A 173 21.48 -7.48 2.78
CA ASN A 173 22.12 -6.69 3.83
C ASN A 173 21.88 -5.19 3.60
N SER A 174 20.63 -4.77 3.79
CA SER A 174 20.18 -3.38 3.69
C SER A 174 19.28 -3.04 4.88
N PRO A 175 19.04 -1.74 5.17
CA PRO A 175 18.07 -1.33 6.18
C PRO A 175 16.63 -1.80 5.92
N TYR A 176 16.35 -2.35 4.73
CA TYR A 176 15.06 -2.90 4.34
C TYR A 176 14.97 -4.42 4.52
N GLN A 177 16.00 -5.07 5.10
CA GLN A 177 15.93 -6.48 5.49
C GLN A 177 14.63 -6.74 6.26
N SER A 178 13.86 -7.74 5.86
CA SER A 178 12.55 -7.97 6.44
C SER A 178 12.09 -9.42 6.33
N SER A 179 11.34 -9.85 7.35
CA SER A 179 10.68 -11.14 7.44
C SER A 179 9.28 -10.97 8.02
N HIS A 180 8.36 -11.86 7.67
CA HIS A 180 7.00 -11.85 8.22
C HIS A 180 6.35 -13.22 8.11
N ALA A 181 5.22 -13.40 8.81
CA ALA A 181 4.42 -14.62 8.71
C ALA A 181 3.82 -14.80 7.30
N ILE A 182 3.91 -16.01 6.77
CA ILE A 182 3.31 -16.44 5.51
C ILE A 182 2.65 -17.81 5.68
N TYR A 183 1.71 -18.12 4.80
CA TYR A 183 1.17 -19.46 4.62
C TYR A 183 1.81 -20.15 3.41
N VAL A 184 2.08 -21.44 3.54
CA VAL A 184 2.35 -22.32 2.42
C VAL A 184 1.48 -23.57 2.51
N ILE A 185 0.87 -24.00 1.40
CA ILE A 185 0.10 -25.25 1.37
C ILE A 185 1.07 -26.43 1.55
N GLU A 186 0.75 -27.31 2.49
CA GLU A 186 1.59 -28.46 2.81
C GLU A 186 1.58 -29.46 1.65
N GLY A 187 2.76 -29.74 1.08
CA GLY A 187 2.90 -30.63 -0.07
C GLY A 187 2.70 -29.97 -1.45
N ALA A 188 2.49 -28.65 -1.51
CA ALA A 188 2.45 -27.94 -2.79
C ALA A 188 3.79 -28.08 -3.54
N THR A 189 3.72 -28.35 -4.84
CA THR A 189 4.89 -28.53 -5.73
C THR A 189 4.88 -27.60 -6.92
N ASP A 190 3.70 -27.16 -7.37
CA ASP A 190 3.54 -26.28 -8.52
C ASP A 190 3.80 -24.81 -8.14
N THR A 191 5.07 -24.39 -8.16
CA THR A 191 5.42 -22.98 -7.97
C THR A 191 4.83 -22.13 -9.11
N TYR A 192 4.09 -21.08 -8.75
CA TYR A 192 3.52 -20.14 -9.71
C TYR A 192 4.63 -19.38 -10.46
N ASP A 193 4.53 -19.31 -11.78
CA ASP A 193 5.37 -18.50 -12.66
C ASP A 193 4.55 -18.10 -13.88
N ALA A 194 4.21 -16.81 -13.98
CA ALA A 194 3.44 -16.28 -15.09
C ALA A 194 3.94 -14.92 -15.53
N VAL A 195 3.76 -14.62 -16.82
CA VAL A 195 4.10 -13.33 -17.44
C VAL A 195 2.81 -12.57 -17.72
N ASP A 196 2.79 -11.29 -17.36
CA ASP A 196 1.67 -10.37 -17.62
C ASP A 196 0.32 -10.85 -17.03
N GLU A 197 0.37 -11.64 -15.96
CA GLU A 197 -0.81 -12.18 -15.27
C GLU A 197 -0.70 -11.93 -13.76
N ILE A 198 -1.75 -11.32 -13.19
CA ILE A 198 -1.88 -11.13 -11.75
C ILE A 198 -2.41 -12.43 -11.13
N PRO A 199 -1.69 -13.07 -10.19
CA PRO A 199 -2.13 -14.33 -9.61
C PRO A 199 -3.42 -14.19 -8.81
N PRO A 200 -4.22 -15.26 -8.69
CA PRO A 200 -5.49 -15.24 -7.96
C PRO A 200 -5.36 -14.70 -6.54
N VAL A 201 -4.29 -15.04 -5.82
CA VAL A 201 -4.08 -14.56 -4.44
C VAL A 201 -3.93 -13.03 -4.35
N MET A 202 -3.48 -12.38 -5.41
CA MET A 202 -3.29 -10.93 -5.44
C MET A 202 -4.53 -10.18 -5.91
N ALA A 203 -5.29 -10.75 -6.85
CA ALA A 203 -6.33 -10.06 -7.61
C ALA A 203 -7.43 -9.39 -6.75
N HIS A 204 -7.88 -10.03 -5.67
CA HIS A 204 -8.94 -9.52 -4.79
C HIS A 204 -8.42 -8.78 -3.54
N ARG A 205 -7.11 -8.60 -3.40
CA ARG A 205 -6.50 -7.99 -2.21
C ARG A 205 -6.02 -6.58 -2.49
N LEU A 206 -6.04 -5.72 -1.47
CA LEU A 206 -5.29 -4.47 -1.50
C LEU A 206 -3.80 -4.80 -1.35
N LEU A 207 -2.98 -4.37 -2.30
CA LEU A 207 -1.55 -4.67 -2.35
C LEU A 207 -0.74 -3.45 -1.94
N SER A 208 0.34 -3.67 -1.19
CA SER A 208 1.44 -2.72 -1.03
C SER A 208 2.61 -3.19 -1.90
N LEU A 209 2.87 -2.47 -2.98
CA LEU A 209 3.98 -2.72 -3.91
C LEU A 209 5.19 -1.90 -3.49
N ARG A 210 6.34 -2.55 -3.40
CA ARG A 210 7.62 -1.92 -3.00
C ARG A 210 8.67 -2.20 -4.06
N GLY A 211 9.09 -1.18 -4.78
CA GLY A 211 10.10 -1.28 -5.83
C GLY A 211 11.51 -1.05 -5.29
N PHE A 212 12.37 -2.06 -5.41
CA PHE A 212 13.73 -2.05 -4.90
C PHE A 212 14.76 -1.82 -6.01
N ASN A 213 15.82 -1.07 -5.73
CA ASN A 213 16.95 -0.90 -6.64
C ASN A 213 17.99 -2.03 -6.52
N THR A 214 19.11 -1.89 -7.24
CA THR A 214 20.24 -2.83 -7.23
C THR A 214 21.00 -2.91 -5.91
N ALA A 215 20.75 -1.97 -4.99
CA ALA A 215 21.31 -1.97 -3.63
C ALA A 215 20.25 -2.38 -2.59
N ASP A 216 19.15 -3.00 -3.03
CA ASP A 216 18.05 -3.49 -2.21
C ASP A 216 17.44 -2.41 -1.30
N LYS A 217 17.34 -1.19 -1.85
CA LYS A 217 16.65 -0.05 -1.22
C LYS A 217 15.39 0.29 -1.99
N ILE A 218 14.34 0.69 -1.26
CA ILE A 218 13.09 1.12 -1.86
C ILE A 218 13.31 2.44 -2.61
N GLU A 219 13.07 2.42 -3.92
CA GLU A 219 13.01 3.62 -4.77
C GLU A 219 11.59 4.17 -4.87
N ASP A 220 10.60 3.27 -4.80
CA ASP A 220 9.20 3.64 -4.96
C ASP A 220 8.25 2.69 -4.20
N GLY A 221 7.10 3.21 -3.78
CA GLY A 221 6.06 2.49 -3.09
C GLY A 221 4.67 2.89 -3.59
N ARG A 222 3.79 1.89 -3.75
CA ARG A 222 2.40 2.08 -4.17
C ARG A 222 1.46 1.22 -3.33
N VAL A 223 0.23 1.69 -3.15
CA VAL A 223 -0.87 0.88 -2.61
C VAL A 223 -1.96 0.85 -3.67
N VAL A 224 -2.38 -0.35 -4.09
CA VAL A 224 -3.28 -0.52 -5.24
C VAL A 224 -4.21 -1.72 -5.02
N PRO A 225 -5.49 -1.65 -5.43
CA PRO A 225 -6.33 -2.84 -5.55
C PRO A 225 -5.69 -3.85 -6.51
N GLY A 226 -5.69 -5.14 -6.15
CA GLY A 226 -5.08 -6.19 -6.96
C GLY A 226 -5.61 -6.26 -8.40
N ALA A 227 -6.91 -6.01 -8.58
CA ALA A 227 -7.55 -5.96 -9.89
C ALA A 227 -7.01 -4.85 -10.81
N GLU A 228 -6.34 -3.84 -10.24
CA GLU A 228 -5.75 -2.69 -10.94
C GLU A 228 -4.20 -2.74 -10.92
N ALA A 229 -3.62 -3.83 -10.42
CA ALA A 229 -2.17 -3.92 -10.19
C ALA A 229 -1.35 -3.94 -11.48
N ASP A 230 -1.87 -4.47 -12.59
CA ASP A 230 -1.16 -4.58 -13.87
C ASP A 230 -0.57 -3.24 -14.32
N ALA A 231 -1.43 -2.21 -14.46
CA ALA A 231 -1.01 -0.90 -14.94
C ALA A 231 0.01 -0.26 -13.98
N THR A 232 -0.17 -0.43 -12.67
CA THR A 232 0.73 0.10 -11.64
C THR A 232 2.10 -0.59 -11.67
N ILE A 233 2.13 -1.91 -11.83
CA ILE A 233 3.38 -2.68 -11.95
C ILE A 233 4.17 -2.22 -13.17
N ARG A 234 3.51 -2.09 -14.32
CA ARG A 234 4.14 -1.62 -15.56
C ARG A 234 4.71 -0.23 -15.40
N ASP A 235 3.95 0.68 -14.78
CA ASP A 235 4.39 2.05 -14.52
C ASP A 235 5.62 2.10 -13.60
N MET A 236 5.60 1.35 -12.49
CA MET A 236 6.76 1.23 -11.60
C MET A 236 7.97 0.67 -12.36
N LEU A 237 7.81 -0.38 -13.16
CA LEU A 237 8.91 -1.01 -13.89
C LEU A 237 9.45 -0.18 -15.08
N ARG A 238 8.76 0.89 -15.51
CA ARG A 238 9.36 1.90 -16.41
C ARG A 238 10.48 2.68 -15.75
N ASN A 239 10.49 2.77 -14.41
CA ASN A 239 11.62 3.32 -13.69
C ASN A 239 12.77 2.30 -13.68
N ASN A 240 13.78 2.53 -14.52
CA ASN A 240 14.96 1.66 -14.65
C ASN A 240 15.79 1.53 -13.36
N LYS A 241 15.57 2.38 -12.35
CA LYS A 241 16.20 2.21 -11.03
C LYS A 241 15.59 1.05 -10.24
N ILE A 242 14.33 0.71 -10.49
CA ILE A 242 13.66 -0.41 -9.83
C ILE A 242 14.12 -1.70 -10.51
N ARG A 243 14.84 -2.55 -9.79
CA ARG A 243 15.30 -3.87 -10.21
C ARG A 243 14.19 -4.93 -10.10
N TYR A 244 13.46 -4.92 -8.99
CA TYR A 244 12.36 -5.84 -8.70
C TYR A 244 11.34 -5.18 -7.78
N ILE A 245 10.13 -5.75 -7.72
CA ILE A 245 9.07 -5.30 -6.83
C ILE A 245 8.69 -6.47 -5.92
N HIS A 246 8.56 -6.21 -4.63
CA HIS A 246 7.84 -7.11 -3.73
C HIS A 246 6.41 -6.62 -3.58
N ALA A 247 5.46 -7.54 -3.78
CA ALA A 247 4.07 -7.33 -3.44
C ALA A 247 3.78 -7.85 -2.03
N HIS A 248 3.04 -7.08 -1.25
CA HIS A 248 2.58 -7.43 0.09
C HIS A 248 1.07 -7.26 0.18
N ASN A 249 0.40 -8.03 1.04
CA ASN A 249 -1.01 -7.79 1.36
C ASN A 249 -1.10 -6.57 2.30
N ALA A 250 -1.68 -5.47 1.86
CA ALA A 250 -1.59 -4.17 2.55
C ALA A 250 -2.14 -4.20 3.99
N GLY A 251 -3.22 -4.94 4.24
CA GLY A 251 -3.82 -5.03 5.58
C GLY A 251 -2.94 -5.78 6.59
N HIS A 252 -2.30 -6.87 6.18
CA HIS A 252 -1.50 -7.72 7.08
C HIS A 252 0.02 -7.46 6.98
N GLY A 253 0.49 -6.80 5.93
CA GLY A 253 1.91 -6.55 5.65
C GLY A 253 2.71 -7.78 5.18
N CYS A 254 2.11 -8.97 5.18
CA CYS A 254 2.77 -10.20 4.77
C CYS A 254 3.14 -10.18 3.28
N TYR A 255 4.31 -10.77 2.97
CA TYR A 255 4.77 -10.94 1.61
C TYR A 255 3.77 -11.77 0.79
N SER A 256 3.59 -11.39 -0.47
CA SER A 256 2.65 -12.02 -1.39
C SER A 256 3.37 -12.63 -2.59
N GLY A 257 4.31 -11.92 -3.22
CA GLY A 257 5.09 -12.47 -4.34
C GLY A 257 6.14 -11.51 -4.90
N LEU A 258 7.01 -12.05 -5.76
CA LEU A 258 8.09 -11.33 -6.42
C LEU A 258 7.65 -10.96 -7.84
N ILE A 259 7.94 -9.72 -8.23
CA ILE A 259 7.63 -9.21 -9.55
C ILE A 259 8.93 -8.68 -10.17
N THR A 260 9.23 -9.14 -11.38
CA THR A 260 10.42 -8.76 -12.15
C THR A 260 10.05 -8.40 -13.58
N ARG A 261 10.97 -7.79 -14.33
CA ARG A 261 10.79 -7.66 -15.79
C ARG A 261 10.92 -9.06 -16.42
N ALA A 262 10.05 -9.35 -17.39
CA ALA A 262 10.05 -10.63 -18.11
C ALA A 262 11.15 -10.71 -19.19
#